data_AF-A0A536QBB8-F1
#
_entry.id   AF-A0A536QBB8-F1
#
_cell.length_a   1.000
_cell.length_b   1.000
_cell.length_c   1.000
_cell.angle_alpha   90.00
_cell.angle_beta   90.00
_cell.angle_gamma   90.00
#
_symmetry.space_group_name_H-M   'P 1'
#
loop_
_entity.id
_entity.type
_entity.pdbx_description
1 polymer ?
#
loop_
_entity_poly.entity_id
_entity_poly.type
_entity_poly.pdbx_seq_one_letter_code
_entity_poly.pdbx_strand_id
1 'polypeptide(L)'
;LSTCNRTELYAVTATSDAQDRLLESFGWWPHALPFAAWRRHAYQFTGDHAMTHLFRVASGLESMVIGEAQILGQIKAALARAHAAGIVEVRLEIIIHGAIRAGRRARNETELGRNPVSAGHAAVATAAQLLGDLAGRGVLLVGAGRMSEVALRLLRNRRIGPVYLTSRTLQRADRVARPLGGQAVEFEAIGDIVDDVDIILSSSDAPHHLFDKHAVEVFQSRRGGRRLLIIDMAVPRDIHPEVSGVSGVNLLNIDDLHMVAEANRVRRTAWVPSAERIIEEELRKTRLALEARDSAPTIRALVDRVEGLAETVLERHLARVPAADLKTRASMRNLADALAANFLHGPIRALRESPDPTLEASVMNDAFDLDRELS
;
A
#
# COMPACT_ATOMS: atom_id res chain seq x y z
N LEU A 1 -4.65 6.17 -0.88
CA LEU A 1 -3.37 5.66 -1.39
C LEU A 1 -3.17 6.23 -2.79
N SER A 2 -2.03 6.86 -3.08
CA SER A 2 -1.72 7.34 -4.44
C SER A 2 -0.30 6.91 -4.79
N THR A 3 -0.15 6.28 -5.94
CA THR A 3 1.10 5.76 -6.50
C THR A 3 1.13 6.06 -8.00
N CYS A 4 2.23 5.72 -8.68
CA CYS A 4 2.34 5.90 -10.13
C CYS A 4 1.30 5.10 -10.92
N ASN A 5 0.73 4.03 -10.34
CA ASN A 5 -0.14 3.07 -11.03
C ASN A 5 -1.58 3.04 -10.48
N ARG A 6 -1.86 3.74 -9.37
CA ARG A 6 -3.21 3.75 -8.77
C ARG A 6 -3.43 4.97 -7.90
N THR A 7 -4.69 5.42 -7.86
CA THR A 7 -5.18 6.24 -6.77
C THR A 7 -6.45 5.60 -6.21
N GLU A 8 -6.40 5.26 -4.93
CA GLU A 8 -7.43 4.48 -4.23
C GLU A 8 -7.84 5.19 -2.95
N LEU A 9 -9.14 5.22 -2.69
CA LEU A 9 -9.71 5.72 -1.43
C LEU A 9 -10.22 4.52 -0.63
N TYR A 10 -9.85 4.48 0.65
CA TYR A 10 -10.31 3.46 1.58
C TYR A 10 -11.03 4.16 2.71
N ALA A 11 -12.27 3.74 2.96
CA ALA A 11 -13.12 4.33 3.98
C ALA A 11 -13.94 3.25 4.67
N VAL A 12 -14.30 3.50 5.92
CA VAL A 12 -15.29 2.74 6.68
C VAL A 12 -16.49 3.66 6.85
N THR A 13 -17.67 3.19 6.45
CA THR A 13 -18.87 4.03 6.36
C THR A 13 -20.06 3.32 6.98
N ALA A 14 -20.90 4.04 7.74
CA ALA A 14 -22.10 3.46 8.37
C ALA A 14 -23.28 3.28 7.39
N THR A 15 -23.27 3.97 6.24
CA THR A 15 -24.37 3.98 5.27
C THR A 15 -23.92 3.53 3.89
N SER A 16 -24.73 2.77 3.17
CA SER A 16 -24.48 2.36 1.77
C SER A 16 -24.26 3.54 0.83
N ASP A 17 -24.95 4.66 1.05
CA ASP A 17 -24.90 5.87 0.21
C ASP A 17 -23.63 6.71 0.40
N ALA A 18 -22.67 6.25 1.19
CA ALA A 18 -21.39 6.92 1.36
C ALA A 18 -20.43 6.68 0.18
N GLN A 19 -20.75 5.71 -0.68
CA GLN A 19 -19.91 5.25 -1.78
C GLN A 19 -19.76 6.30 -2.89
N ASP A 20 -20.88 6.76 -3.46
CA ASP A 20 -20.87 7.81 -4.49
C ASP A 20 -20.36 9.13 -3.90
N ARG A 21 -20.66 9.44 -2.63
CA ARG A 21 -20.12 10.62 -1.94
C ARG A 21 -18.60 10.60 -1.80
N LEU A 22 -18.00 9.44 -1.51
CA LEU A 22 -16.55 9.30 -1.44
C LEU A 22 -15.91 9.53 -2.81
N LEU A 23 -16.50 8.97 -3.88
CA LEU A 23 -16.05 9.18 -5.25
C LEU A 23 -16.24 10.65 -5.66
N GLU A 24 -17.40 11.24 -5.42
CA GLU A 24 -17.69 12.66 -5.70
C GLU A 24 -16.69 13.59 -5.01
N SER A 25 -16.31 13.32 -3.76
CA SER A 25 -15.28 14.11 -3.04
C SER A 25 -13.93 14.14 -3.77
N PHE A 26 -13.62 13.10 -4.54
CA PHE A 26 -12.43 13.03 -5.38
C PHE A 26 -12.57 13.86 -6.66
N GLY A 27 -13.79 13.99 -7.19
CA GLY A 27 -14.09 14.84 -8.35
C GLY A 27 -13.92 16.34 -8.11
N TRP A 28 -13.69 16.76 -6.86
CA TRP A 28 -13.40 18.14 -6.47
C TRP A 28 -11.87 18.40 -6.40
N TRP A 29 -11.04 17.36 -6.57
CA TRP A 29 -9.58 17.42 -6.73
C TRP A 29 -9.23 17.76 -8.19
N PRO A 30 -8.20 18.57 -8.50
CA PRO A 30 -8.25 19.54 -9.58
C PRO A 30 -8.16 18.88 -10.96
N HIS A 31 -9.31 18.46 -11.50
CA HIS A 31 -9.48 18.12 -12.89
C HIS A 31 -10.82 18.65 -13.39
N ALA A 32 -10.78 19.37 -14.50
CA ALA A 32 -11.92 19.94 -15.23
C ALA A 32 -12.82 18.87 -15.90
N LEU A 33 -12.86 17.63 -15.37
CA LEU A 33 -13.60 16.51 -15.93
C LEU A 33 -14.92 16.28 -15.15
N PRO A 34 -16.09 16.28 -15.82
CA PRO A 34 -17.37 15.97 -15.16
C PRO A 34 -17.35 14.60 -14.46
N PHE A 35 -18.05 14.47 -13.34
CA PHE A 35 -18.10 13.22 -12.55
C PHE A 35 -18.42 11.98 -13.38
N ALA A 36 -19.44 12.08 -14.23
CA ALA A 36 -19.85 11.01 -15.14
C ALA A 36 -18.72 10.54 -16.10
N ALA A 37 -17.83 11.46 -16.51
CA ALA A 37 -16.76 11.17 -17.45
C ALA A 37 -15.58 10.44 -16.81
N TRP A 38 -15.29 10.65 -15.52
CA TRP A 38 -14.22 9.92 -14.85
C TRP A 38 -14.72 8.68 -14.10
N ARG A 39 -15.99 8.64 -13.64
CA ARG A 39 -16.59 7.47 -12.96
C ARG A 39 -16.45 6.17 -13.75
N ARG A 40 -16.53 6.24 -15.08
CA ARG A 40 -16.33 5.07 -15.98
C ARG A 40 -14.92 4.47 -15.94
N HIS A 41 -13.94 5.21 -15.42
CA HIS A 41 -12.56 4.77 -15.24
C HIS A 41 -12.24 4.41 -13.78
N ALA A 42 -13.22 4.55 -12.88
CA ALA A 42 -13.11 4.14 -11.49
C ALA A 42 -13.65 2.71 -11.33
N TYR A 43 -13.09 1.98 -10.38
CA TYR A 43 -13.65 0.73 -9.89
C TYR A 43 -14.06 0.89 -8.43
N GLN A 44 -14.89 -0.03 -7.96
CA GLN A 44 -15.43 0.03 -6.63
C GLN A 44 -15.53 -1.36 -6.01
N PHE A 45 -15.12 -1.47 -4.76
CA PHE A 45 -15.25 -2.67 -3.95
C PHE A 45 -15.87 -2.32 -2.60
N THR A 46 -16.61 -3.25 -2.02
CA THR A 46 -17.25 -3.12 -0.70
C THR A 46 -16.97 -4.36 0.15
N GLY A 47 -17.06 -4.21 1.47
CA GLY A 47 -16.91 -5.31 2.43
C GLY A 47 -15.66 -6.16 2.19
N ASP A 48 -15.86 -7.48 2.11
CA ASP A 48 -14.80 -8.46 1.92
C ASP A 48 -14.02 -8.26 0.61
N HIS A 49 -14.65 -7.80 -0.47
CA HIS A 49 -13.94 -7.53 -1.71
C HIS A 49 -12.97 -6.36 -1.56
N ALA A 50 -13.36 -5.31 -0.83
CA ALA A 50 -12.48 -4.16 -0.58
C ALA A 50 -11.29 -4.55 0.31
N MET A 51 -11.55 -5.35 1.36
CA MET A 51 -10.49 -5.87 2.22
C MET A 51 -9.54 -6.78 1.44
N THR A 52 -10.08 -7.72 0.68
CA THR A 52 -9.28 -8.65 -0.13
C THR A 52 -8.43 -7.89 -1.14
N HIS A 53 -9.00 -6.90 -1.83
CA HIS A 53 -8.27 -6.01 -2.74
C HIS A 53 -7.10 -5.33 -2.03
N LEU A 54 -7.32 -4.67 -0.88
CA LEU A 54 -6.23 -4.01 -0.14
C LEU A 54 -5.11 -5.00 0.24
N PHE A 55 -5.45 -6.22 0.65
CA PHE A 55 -4.45 -7.23 1.04
C PHE A 55 -3.64 -7.71 -0.16
N ARG A 56 -4.30 -7.89 -1.32
CA ARG A 56 -3.64 -8.21 -2.59
C ARG A 56 -2.75 -7.05 -3.06
N VAL A 57 -3.19 -5.80 -2.93
CA VAL A 57 -2.38 -4.60 -3.21
C VAL A 57 -1.16 -4.55 -2.30
N ALA A 58 -1.34 -4.72 -0.99
CA ALA A 58 -0.24 -4.71 -0.02
C ALA A 58 0.77 -5.84 -0.24
N SER A 59 0.32 -6.98 -0.76
CA SER A 59 1.16 -8.12 -1.15
C SER A 59 1.79 -7.97 -2.53
N GLY A 60 1.50 -6.88 -3.24
CA GLY A 60 2.04 -6.61 -4.56
C GLY A 60 1.45 -7.47 -5.67
N LEU A 61 0.33 -8.18 -5.43
CA LEU A 61 -0.33 -9.01 -6.44
C LEU A 61 -1.09 -8.19 -7.48
N GLU A 62 -1.60 -7.03 -7.06
CA GLU A 62 -2.24 -6.05 -7.95
C GLU A 62 -1.23 -5.10 -8.58
N SER A 63 0.07 -5.23 -8.27
CA SER A 63 1.08 -4.33 -8.80
C SER A 63 1.50 -4.73 -10.21
N MET A 64 1.86 -3.72 -10.99
CA MET A 64 2.45 -3.84 -12.33
C MET A 64 3.51 -4.93 -12.41
N VAL A 65 4.39 -4.93 -11.42
CA VAL A 65 5.30 -6.02 -11.14
C VAL A 65 4.75 -6.76 -9.93
N ILE A 66 4.32 -8.00 -10.16
CA ILE A 66 3.90 -8.89 -9.08
C ILE A 66 5.04 -9.03 -8.07
N GLY A 67 4.77 -8.66 -6.81
CA GLY A 67 5.74 -8.69 -5.71
C GLY A 67 6.61 -7.43 -5.56
N GLU A 68 6.22 -6.30 -6.16
CA GLU A 68 6.91 -5.02 -5.96
C GLU A 68 6.97 -4.63 -4.47
N ALA A 69 8.17 -4.31 -3.98
CA ALA A 69 8.40 -3.97 -2.58
C ALA A 69 7.88 -2.58 -2.17
N GLN A 70 7.64 -1.69 -3.13
CA GLN A 70 7.37 -0.28 -2.88
C GLN A 70 5.96 -0.03 -2.37
N ILE A 71 4.97 -0.78 -2.86
CA ILE A 71 3.55 -0.59 -2.54
C ILE A 71 3.27 -0.72 -1.05
N LEU A 72 3.88 -1.72 -0.38
CA LEU A 72 3.77 -1.92 1.07
C LEU A 72 4.29 -0.69 1.85
N GLY A 73 5.37 -0.07 1.37
CA GLY A 73 5.90 1.17 1.94
C GLY A 73 4.98 2.36 1.71
N GLN A 74 4.36 2.46 0.53
CA GLN A 74 3.40 3.52 0.21
C GLN A 74 2.13 3.41 1.04
N ILE A 75 1.64 2.19 1.33
CA ILE A 75 0.52 1.95 2.24
C ILE A 75 0.85 2.41 3.66
N LYS A 76 2.03 2.05 4.18
CA LYS A 76 2.49 2.52 5.50
C LYS A 76 2.57 4.06 5.57
N ALA A 77 3.11 4.69 4.53
CA ALA A 77 3.17 6.15 4.45
C ALA A 77 1.79 6.80 4.32
N ALA A 78 0.85 6.16 3.61
CA ALA A 78 -0.54 6.62 3.53
C ALA A 78 -1.23 6.55 4.90
N LEU A 79 -1.07 5.44 5.63
CA LEU A 79 -1.60 5.30 7.00
C LEU A 79 -1.01 6.36 7.94
N ALA A 80 0.31 6.56 7.92
CA ALA A 80 0.96 7.57 8.75
C ALA A 80 0.45 8.99 8.48
N ARG A 81 0.24 9.36 7.21
CA ARG A 81 -0.36 10.65 6.83
C ARG A 81 -1.81 10.77 7.32
N ALA A 82 -2.59 9.70 7.22
CA ALA A 82 -3.96 9.69 7.68
C ALA A 82 -4.03 9.83 9.22
N HIS A 83 -3.12 9.19 9.97
CA HIS A 83 -3.00 9.40 11.42
C HIS A 83 -2.65 10.84 11.77
N ALA A 84 -1.67 11.44 11.09
CA ALA A 84 -1.28 12.83 11.32
C ALA A 84 -2.42 13.82 11.05
N ALA A 85 -3.35 13.47 10.16
CA ALA A 85 -4.55 14.25 9.87
C ALA A 85 -5.75 13.93 10.79
N GLY A 86 -5.65 12.93 11.68
CA GLY A 86 -6.75 12.57 12.60
C GLY A 86 -7.97 11.93 11.93
N ILE A 87 -7.82 11.39 10.71
CA ILE A 87 -8.93 10.86 9.89
C ILE A 87 -8.98 9.32 9.84
N VAL A 88 -8.20 8.63 10.69
CA VAL A 88 -8.15 7.17 10.72
C VAL A 88 -9.08 6.66 11.81
N GLU A 89 -10.14 5.97 11.41
CA GLU A 89 -10.98 5.19 12.30
C GLU A 89 -10.29 3.84 12.59
N VAL A 90 -10.48 3.31 13.81
CA VAL A 90 -9.75 2.13 14.30
C VAL A 90 -10.05 0.85 13.50
N ARG A 91 -11.20 0.68 12.82
CA ARG A 91 -11.51 -0.51 11.99
C ARG A 91 -10.64 -0.44 10.75
N LEU A 92 -10.56 0.74 10.14
CA LEU A 92 -9.67 0.99 9.01
C LEU A 92 -8.21 0.73 9.39
N GLU A 93 -7.79 1.15 10.59
CA GLU A 93 -6.45 0.86 11.12
C GLU A 93 -6.18 -0.65 11.26
N ILE A 94 -7.11 -1.40 11.88
CA ILE A 94 -7.02 -2.86 12.02
C ILE A 94 -6.87 -3.53 10.64
N ILE A 95 -7.68 -3.10 9.67
CA ILE A 95 -7.67 -3.62 8.30
C ILE A 95 -6.33 -3.33 7.61
N ILE A 96 -5.84 -2.09 7.65
CA ILE A 96 -4.58 -1.71 7.02
C ILE A 96 -3.38 -2.43 7.68
N HIS A 97 -3.39 -2.58 9.00
CA HIS A 97 -2.37 -3.36 9.69
C HIS A 97 -2.40 -4.84 9.30
N GLY A 98 -3.59 -5.43 9.11
CA GLY A 98 -3.76 -6.77 8.52
C GLY A 98 -3.13 -6.89 7.14
N ALA A 99 -3.43 -5.94 6.25
CA ALA A 99 -2.86 -5.89 4.91
C ALA A 99 -1.31 -5.77 4.94
N ILE A 100 -0.78 -4.95 5.85
CA ILE A 100 0.68 -4.79 6.01
C ILE A 100 1.34 -6.10 6.48
N ARG A 101 0.69 -6.85 7.38
CA ARG A 101 1.19 -8.17 7.81
C ARG A 101 1.16 -9.16 6.64
N ALA A 102 0.05 -9.23 5.91
CA ALA A 102 -0.09 -10.08 4.72
C ALA A 102 1.02 -9.80 3.70
N GLY A 103 1.23 -8.53 3.34
CA GLY A 103 2.27 -8.18 2.38
C GLY A 103 3.69 -8.48 2.85
N ARG A 104 3.98 -8.35 4.16
CA ARG A 104 5.27 -8.75 4.72
C ARG A 104 5.48 -10.27 4.66
N ARG A 105 4.46 -11.04 5.04
CA ARG A 105 4.48 -12.50 5.01
C ARG A 105 4.61 -13.01 3.58
N ALA A 106 3.78 -12.54 2.65
CA ALA A 106 3.85 -12.90 1.23
C ALA A 106 5.25 -12.67 0.65
N ARG A 107 5.92 -11.58 1.04
CA ARG A 107 7.29 -11.30 0.60
C ARG A 107 8.35 -12.23 1.22
N ASN A 108 8.23 -12.53 2.51
CA ASN A 108 9.25 -13.29 3.23
C ASN A 108 9.09 -14.81 3.08
N GLU A 109 7.86 -15.28 2.88
CA GLU A 109 7.49 -16.69 2.85
C GLU A 109 7.31 -17.21 1.41
N THR A 110 7.35 -16.35 0.40
CA THR A 110 7.22 -16.76 -1.01
C THR A 110 8.33 -16.19 -1.89
N GLU A 111 8.57 -16.86 -3.03
CA GLU A 111 9.54 -16.40 -4.04
C GLU A 111 9.14 -15.07 -4.71
N LEU A 112 7.92 -14.55 -4.47
CA LEU A 112 7.54 -13.20 -4.92
C LEU A 112 8.48 -12.12 -4.38
N GLY A 113 9.03 -12.31 -3.17
CA GLY A 113 9.94 -11.36 -2.56
C GLY A 113 11.40 -11.46 -3.01
N ARG A 114 11.79 -12.53 -3.72
CA ARG A 114 13.19 -12.89 -3.94
C ARG A 114 13.91 -12.15 -5.06
N ASN A 115 13.24 -11.24 -5.78
CA ASN A 115 13.88 -10.28 -6.71
C ASN A 115 12.86 -9.18 -7.08
N PRO A 116 12.74 -8.05 -6.36
CA PRO A 116 11.76 -7.01 -6.74
C PRO A 116 12.12 -6.43 -8.12
N VAL A 117 11.32 -6.66 -9.17
CA VAL A 117 11.50 -5.94 -10.44
C VAL A 117 10.93 -4.54 -10.20
N SER A 118 11.75 -3.59 -9.77
CA SER A 118 11.33 -2.18 -9.87
C SER A 118 11.29 -1.76 -11.35
N ALA A 119 10.66 -0.63 -11.68
CA ALA A 119 10.79 -0.04 -13.02
C ALA A 119 12.27 0.08 -13.45
N GLY A 120 13.16 0.42 -12.52
CA GLY A 120 14.62 0.41 -12.75
C GLY A 120 15.20 -0.97 -13.09
N HIS A 121 14.69 -2.08 -12.53
CA HIS A 121 15.09 -3.42 -12.94
C HIS A 121 14.59 -3.76 -14.35
N ALA A 122 13.33 -3.44 -14.65
CA ALA A 122 12.76 -3.65 -15.97
C ALA A 122 13.54 -2.86 -17.02
N ALA A 123 13.84 -1.58 -16.74
CA ALA A 123 14.65 -0.73 -17.61
C ALA A 123 16.04 -1.34 -17.90
N VAL A 124 16.76 -1.82 -16.88
CA VAL A 124 18.09 -2.44 -17.07
C VAL A 124 18.00 -3.77 -17.80
N ALA A 125 16.97 -4.58 -17.54
CA ALA A 125 16.74 -5.82 -18.27
C ALA A 125 16.44 -5.57 -19.75
N THR A 126 15.56 -4.62 -20.04
CA THR A 126 15.23 -4.21 -21.42
C THR A 126 16.44 -3.61 -22.14
N ALA A 127 17.25 -2.80 -21.45
CA ALA A 127 18.49 -2.28 -22.02
C ALA A 127 19.45 -3.41 -22.43
N ALA A 128 19.65 -4.41 -21.58
CA ALA A 128 20.47 -5.57 -21.90
C ALA A 128 19.89 -6.41 -23.07
N GLN A 129 18.56 -6.51 -23.16
CA GLN A 129 17.90 -7.22 -24.27
C GLN A 129 18.11 -6.50 -25.62
N LEU A 130 18.00 -5.18 -25.65
CA LEU A 130 18.08 -4.39 -26.89
C LEU A 130 19.51 -4.07 -27.32
N LEU A 131 20.43 -3.88 -26.36
CA LEU A 131 21.80 -3.46 -26.63
C LEU A 131 22.84 -4.58 -26.45
N GLY A 132 22.44 -5.75 -25.93
CA GLY A 132 23.33 -6.86 -25.64
C GLY A 132 24.17 -6.62 -24.38
N ASP A 133 25.47 -6.85 -24.48
CA ASP A 133 26.39 -6.54 -23.37
C ASP A 133 26.38 -5.03 -23.08
N LEU A 134 26.25 -4.70 -21.80
CA LEU A 134 26.24 -3.33 -21.30
C LEU A 134 27.60 -2.88 -20.81
N ALA A 135 28.59 -3.78 -20.73
CA ALA A 135 29.93 -3.44 -20.28
C ALA A 135 30.52 -2.30 -21.12
N GLY A 136 31.02 -1.25 -20.45
CA GLY A 136 31.65 -0.09 -21.09
C GLY A 136 30.72 0.92 -21.77
N ARG A 137 29.43 0.64 -21.94
CA ARG A 137 28.46 1.62 -22.48
C ARG A 137 28.25 2.76 -21.50
N GLY A 138 28.08 3.99 -21.99
CA GLY A 138 27.77 5.11 -21.11
C GLY A 138 26.28 5.28 -20.86
N VAL A 139 25.92 5.77 -19.67
CA VAL A 139 24.54 6.02 -19.27
C VAL A 139 24.38 7.41 -18.68
N LEU A 140 23.29 8.07 -19.06
CA LEU A 140 22.80 9.30 -18.46
C LEU A 140 21.52 9.01 -17.66
N LEU A 141 21.51 9.41 -16.39
CA LEU A 141 20.35 9.33 -15.51
C LEU A 141 19.78 10.75 -15.36
N VAL A 142 18.52 10.93 -15.75
CA VAL A 142 17.80 12.20 -15.61
C VAL A 142 16.83 12.06 -14.45
N GLY A 143 17.11 12.78 -13.37
CA GLY A 143 16.43 12.63 -12.09
C GLY A 143 17.23 11.79 -11.09
N ALA A 144 17.21 12.23 -9.84
CA ALA A 144 17.94 11.62 -8.71
C ALA A 144 17.00 10.88 -7.74
N GLY A 145 15.93 10.29 -8.27
CA GLY A 145 14.95 9.54 -7.50
C GLY A 145 15.40 8.12 -7.16
N ARG A 146 14.59 7.41 -6.35
CA ARG A 146 14.86 6.00 -6.00
C ARG A 146 14.97 5.08 -7.22
N MET A 147 14.23 5.36 -8.30
CA MET A 147 14.27 4.55 -9.52
C MET A 147 15.63 4.63 -10.21
N SER A 148 16.16 5.84 -10.41
CA SER A 148 17.53 6.07 -10.91
C SER A 148 18.58 5.41 -10.01
N GLU A 149 18.44 5.49 -8.69
CA GLU A 149 19.37 4.86 -7.75
C GLU A 149 19.40 3.33 -7.90
N VAL A 150 18.23 2.69 -8.02
CA VAL A 150 18.13 1.24 -8.23
C VAL A 150 18.70 0.86 -9.60
N ALA A 151 18.32 1.58 -10.66
CA ALA A 151 18.84 1.32 -12.00
C ALA A 151 20.37 1.43 -12.04
N LEU A 152 20.94 2.47 -11.40
CA LEU A 152 22.38 2.68 -11.35
C LEU A 152 23.11 1.53 -10.67
N ARG A 153 22.63 1.05 -9.51
CA ARG A 153 23.22 -0.12 -8.83
C ARG A 153 23.24 -1.36 -9.72
N LEU A 154 22.16 -1.61 -10.46
CA LEU A 154 22.07 -2.76 -11.36
C LEU A 154 22.98 -2.63 -12.58
N LEU A 155 23.08 -1.44 -13.17
CA LEU A 155 23.98 -1.17 -14.27
C LEU A 155 25.44 -1.33 -13.84
N ARG A 156 25.79 -0.92 -12.61
CA ARG A 156 27.13 -1.15 -12.05
C ARG A 156 27.48 -2.62 -11.92
N ASN A 157 26.55 -3.46 -11.48
CA ASN A 157 26.75 -4.91 -11.46
C ASN A 157 27.01 -5.51 -12.86
N ARG A 158 26.66 -4.78 -13.92
CA ARG A 158 26.90 -5.15 -15.32
C ARG A 158 28.12 -4.46 -15.94
N ARG A 159 28.97 -3.81 -15.14
CA ARG A 159 30.20 -3.13 -15.60
C ARG A 159 29.92 -2.02 -16.62
N ILE A 160 28.79 -1.31 -16.48
CA ILE A 160 28.49 -0.10 -17.26
C ILE A 160 29.67 0.89 -17.19
N GLY A 161 29.91 1.59 -18.29
CA GLY A 161 31.02 2.52 -18.45
C GLY A 161 30.79 3.87 -17.73
N PRO A 162 30.98 5.00 -18.43
CA PRO A 162 30.70 6.33 -17.87
C PRO A 162 29.26 6.43 -17.37
N VAL A 163 29.09 6.94 -16.16
CA VAL A 163 27.77 7.20 -15.58
C VAL A 163 27.67 8.69 -15.33
N TYR A 164 26.70 9.32 -15.99
CA TYR A 164 26.35 10.71 -15.78
C TYR A 164 24.98 10.79 -15.12
N LEU A 165 24.79 11.76 -14.22
CA LEU A 165 23.51 11.98 -13.59
C LEU A 165 23.21 13.47 -13.50
N THR A 166 22.03 13.86 -13.98
CA THR A 166 21.53 15.22 -13.88
C THR A 166 20.26 15.27 -13.03
N SER A 167 20.04 16.39 -12.36
CA SER A 167 18.84 16.66 -11.58
C SER A 167 18.67 18.16 -11.43
N ARG A 168 17.43 18.63 -11.23
CA ARG A 168 17.12 20.04 -10.90
C ARG A 168 17.99 20.60 -9.76
N THR A 169 18.46 19.74 -8.86
CA THR A 169 19.41 20.11 -7.81
C THR A 169 20.70 19.32 -8.01
N LEU A 170 21.78 19.98 -8.44
CA LEU A 170 23.08 19.34 -8.70
C LEU A 170 23.61 18.57 -7.48
N GLN A 171 23.40 19.08 -6.26
CA GLN A 171 23.78 18.38 -5.02
C GLN A 171 23.03 17.05 -4.82
N ARG A 172 21.76 16.96 -5.24
CA ARG A 172 21.03 15.68 -5.21
C ARG A 172 21.61 14.71 -6.22
N ALA A 173 22.00 15.22 -7.38
CA ALA A 173 22.63 14.40 -8.40
C ALA A 173 23.97 13.83 -7.91
N ASP A 174 24.82 14.68 -7.34
CA ASP A 174 26.12 14.30 -6.78
C ASP A 174 25.99 13.25 -5.67
N ARG A 175 25.02 13.44 -4.76
CA ARG A 175 24.75 12.48 -3.67
C ARG A 175 24.38 11.08 -4.17
N VAL A 176 23.68 10.96 -5.29
CA VAL A 176 23.29 9.65 -5.87
C VAL A 176 24.42 9.08 -6.73
N ALA A 177 25.11 9.93 -7.51
CA ALA A 177 26.11 9.50 -8.47
C ALA A 177 27.45 9.10 -7.81
N ARG A 178 28.00 9.94 -6.91
CA ARG A 178 29.33 9.74 -6.32
C ARG A 178 29.53 8.39 -5.63
N PRO A 179 28.62 7.91 -4.75
CA PRO A 179 28.81 6.62 -4.07
C PRO A 179 28.87 5.44 -5.02
N LEU A 180 28.36 5.62 -6.24
CA LEU A 180 28.31 4.62 -7.29
C LEU A 180 29.27 4.98 -8.44
N GLY A 181 30.27 5.84 -8.19
CA GLY A 181 31.31 6.22 -9.15
C GLY A 181 30.83 6.99 -10.38
N GLY A 182 29.64 7.58 -10.34
CA GLY A 182 29.11 8.43 -11.40
C GLY A 182 29.46 9.91 -11.21
N GLN A 183 29.32 10.67 -12.28
CA GLN A 183 29.55 12.11 -12.33
C GLN A 183 28.21 12.86 -12.36
N ALA A 184 28.05 13.84 -11.47
CA ALA A 184 26.94 14.78 -11.57
C ALA A 184 27.23 15.81 -12.66
N VAL A 185 26.23 16.06 -13.51
CA VAL A 185 26.32 17.04 -14.60
C VAL A 185 25.12 17.99 -14.56
N GLU A 186 25.36 19.26 -14.91
CA GLU A 186 24.29 20.23 -15.12
C GLU A 186 23.46 19.84 -16.35
N PHE A 187 22.18 20.24 -16.37
CA PHE A 187 21.27 19.82 -17.44
C PHE A 187 21.69 20.42 -18.80
N GLU A 188 22.17 21.65 -18.76
CA GLU A 188 22.67 22.42 -19.89
C GLU A 188 23.95 21.80 -20.48
N ALA A 189 24.73 21.10 -19.65
CA ALA A 189 25.98 20.44 -20.04
C ALA A 189 25.77 19.05 -20.67
N ILE A 190 24.52 18.56 -20.78
CA ILE A 190 24.23 17.24 -21.37
C ILE A 190 24.75 17.15 -22.81
N GLY A 191 24.67 18.25 -23.57
CA GLY A 191 25.16 18.30 -24.94
C GLY A 191 26.64 17.97 -25.08
N ASP A 192 27.45 18.25 -24.06
CA ASP A 192 28.91 18.07 -24.09
C ASP A 192 29.34 16.63 -23.80
N ILE A 193 28.49 15.85 -23.15
CA ILE A 193 28.75 14.44 -22.80
C ILE A 193 28.01 13.45 -23.69
N VAL A 194 27.14 13.93 -24.58
CA VAL A 194 26.18 13.07 -25.29
C VAL A 194 26.85 12.05 -26.22
N ASP A 195 28.09 12.31 -26.63
CA ASP A 195 28.89 11.40 -27.43
C ASP A 195 29.26 10.12 -26.66
N ASP A 196 29.35 10.19 -25.33
CA ASP A 196 29.65 9.03 -24.50
C ASP A 196 28.39 8.29 -24.00
N VAL A 197 27.19 8.78 -24.29
CA VAL A 197 25.93 8.29 -23.68
C VAL A 197 25.14 7.38 -24.61
N ASP A 198 25.11 6.08 -24.37
CA ASP A 198 24.33 5.13 -25.17
C ASP A 198 22.91 4.87 -24.61
N ILE A 199 22.70 5.17 -23.33
CA ILE A 199 21.45 4.94 -22.61
C ILE A 199 21.07 6.21 -21.86
N ILE A 200 19.84 6.69 -22.03
CA ILE A 200 19.23 7.73 -21.19
C ILE A 200 18.11 7.09 -20.39
N LEU A 201 18.17 7.15 -19.06
CA LEU A 201 17.07 6.75 -18.19
C LEU A 201 16.49 7.99 -17.51
N SER A 202 15.23 8.30 -17.78
CA SER A 202 14.54 9.46 -17.21
C SER A 202 13.54 9.04 -16.14
N SER A 203 13.54 9.73 -15.01
CA SER A 203 12.55 9.55 -13.94
C SER A 203 12.38 10.82 -13.08
N SER A 204 12.26 11.96 -13.75
CA SER A 204 12.13 13.26 -13.10
C SER A 204 10.69 13.54 -12.64
N ASP A 205 10.53 14.58 -11.81
CA ASP A 205 9.22 15.14 -11.42
C ASP A 205 8.92 16.43 -12.22
N ALA A 206 9.37 16.52 -13.49
CA ALA A 206 9.12 17.67 -14.34
C ALA A 206 7.64 17.68 -14.81
N PRO A 207 6.96 18.84 -14.78
CA PRO A 207 5.59 18.95 -15.27
C PRO A 207 5.51 19.10 -16.81
N HIS A 208 6.66 19.13 -17.49
CA HIS A 208 6.81 19.33 -18.93
C HIS A 208 7.89 18.39 -19.48
N HIS A 209 7.89 18.15 -20.80
CA HIS A 209 8.94 17.38 -21.45
C HIS A 209 10.29 18.10 -21.33
N LEU A 210 11.31 17.36 -20.88
CA LEU A 210 12.70 17.79 -20.79
C LEU A 210 13.43 17.66 -22.13
N PHE A 211 13.06 16.66 -22.94
CA PHE A 211 13.64 16.44 -24.26
C PHE A 211 12.53 16.38 -25.31
N ASP A 212 12.65 17.26 -26.31
CA ASP A 212 11.84 17.24 -27.51
C ASP A 212 12.59 16.58 -28.67
N LYS A 213 11.91 16.47 -29.82
CA LYS A 213 12.47 15.88 -31.03
C LYS A 213 13.73 16.63 -31.50
N HIS A 214 13.71 17.96 -31.45
CA HIS A 214 14.81 18.79 -31.94
C HIS A 214 16.09 18.59 -31.11
N ALA A 215 15.97 18.60 -29.78
CA ALA A 215 17.10 18.36 -28.88
C ALA A 215 17.75 16.99 -29.15
N VAL A 216 16.95 15.95 -29.36
CA VAL A 216 17.46 14.60 -29.62
C VAL A 216 18.04 14.46 -31.04
N GLU A 217 17.55 15.20 -32.03
CA GLU A 217 18.17 15.27 -33.37
C GLU A 217 19.56 15.91 -33.32
N VAL A 218 19.74 16.94 -32.49
CA VAL A 218 21.06 17.55 -32.24
C VAL A 218 22.00 16.54 -31.59
N PHE A 219 21.52 15.76 -30.61
CA PHE A 219 22.29 14.69 -30.00
C PHE A 219 22.73 13.63 -31.02
N GLN A 220 21.80 13.15 -31.85
CA GLN A 220 22.11 12.13 -32.85
C GLN A 220 23.08 12.62 -33.93
N SER A 221 23.02 13.91 -34.27
CA SER A 221 23.96 14.54 -35.21
C SER A 221 25.39 14.52 -34.67
N ARG A 222 25.61 14.84 -33.38
CA ARG A 222 26.93 14.72 -32.72
C ARG A 222 27.38 13.26 -32.60
N ARG A 223 26.45 12.36 -32.26
CA ARG A 223 26.72 10.92 -32.09
C ARG A 223 26.98 10.16 -33.39
N GLY A 224 26.85 10.79 -34.56
CA GLY A 224 26.97 10.15 -35.86
C GLY A 224 25.88 9.10 -36.13
N GLY A 225 24.67 9.30 -35.58
CA GLY A 225 23.53 8.40 -35.76
C GLY A 225 23.65 7.04 -35.06
N ARG A 226 24.64 6.86 -34.16
CA ARG A 226 24.75 5.65 -33.33
C ARG A 226 23.46 5.40 -32.54
N ARG A 227 23.21 4.14 -32.20
CA ARG A 227 22.02 3.77 -31.43
C ARG A 227 22.00 4.49 -30.08
N LEU A 228 20.85 5.04 -29.73
CA LEU A 228 20.55 5.67 -28.44
C LEU A 228 19.27 5.04 -27.89
N LEU A 229 19.36 4.43 -26.71
CA LEU A 229 18.20 3.91 -25.99
C LEU A 229 17.74 4.93 -24.95
N ILE A 230 16.52 5.41 -25.08
CA ILE A 230 15.90 6.31 -24.11
C ILE A 230 14.78 5.54 -23.41
N ILE A 231 14.82 5.49 -22.08
CA ILE A 231 13.78 4.87 -21.27
C ILE A 231 13.18 5.93 -20.34
N ASP A 232 11.96 6.35 -20.64
CA ASP A 232 11.20 7.35 -19.91
C ASP A 232 10.29 6.68 -18.86
N MET A 233 10.70 6.77 -17.60
CA MET A 233 9.95 6.25 -16.45
C MET A 233 9.20 7.36 -15.69
N ALA A 234 9.16 8.59 -16.23
CA ALA A 234 8.52 9.71 -15.56
C ALA A 234 7.01 9.77 -15.82
N VAL A 235 6.26 10.25 -14.82
CA VAL A 235 4.82 10.53 -14.92
C VAL A 235 4.55 11.87 -14.23
N PRO A 236 4.27 12.97 -14.95
CA PRO A 236 4.19 13.10 -16.43
C PRO A 236 5.49 12.79 -17.17
N ARG A 237 5.40 12.52 -18.48
CA ARG A 237 6.54 12.09 -19.32
C ARG A 237 7.63 13.16 -19.41
N ASP A 238 8.88 12.74 -19.31
CA ASP A 238 10.04 13.63 -19.53
C ASP A 238 10.37 13.75 -21.03
N ILE A 239 9.99 12.77 -21.85
CA ILE A 239 10.37 12.72 -23.27
C ILE A 239 9.16 12.90 -24.15
N HIS A 240 9.22 13.86 -25.08
CA HIS A 240 8.15 14.06 -26.05
C HIS A 240 7.99 12.80 -26.94
N PRO A 241 6.76 12.28 -27.18
CA PRO A 241 6.57 11.05 -27.96
C PRO A 241 7.17 11.06 -29.37
N GLU A 242 7.25 12.24 -30.01
CA GLU A 242 7.85 12.41 -31.34
C GLU A 242 9.35 12.08 -31.41
N VAL A 243 10.05 12.03 -30.27
CA VAL A 243 11.45 11.57 -30.21
C VAL A 243 11.62 10.15 -30.76
N SER A 244 10.58 9.32 -30.71
CA SER A 244 10.56 7.98 -31.32
C SER A 244 10.78 7.99 -32.84
N GLY A 245 10.54 9.11 -33.51
CA GLY A 245 10.76 9.27 -34.95
C GLY A 245 12.20 9.67 -35.34
N VAL A 246 13.09 9.89 -34.38
CA VAL A 246 14.48 10.29 -34.65
C VAL A 246 15.31 9.05 -35.04
N SER A 247 16.04 9.15 -36.15
CA SER A 247 16.87 8.04 -36.64
C SER A 247 17.92 7.59 -35.62
N GLY A 248 18.00 6.29 -35.37
CA GLY A 248 18.92 5.69 -34.40
C GLY A 248 18.45 5.77 -32.94
N VAL A 249 17.25 6.29 -32.66
CA VAL A 249 16.68 6.36 -31.31
C VAL A 249 15.66 5.25 -31.10
N ASN A 250 15.79 4.53 -29.98
CA ASN A 250 14.73 3.69 -29.43
C ASN A 250 14.19 4.36 -28.17
N LEU A 251 12.96 4.85 -28.22
CA LEU A 251 12.26 5.39 -27.05
C LEU A 251 11.33 4.34 -26.47
N LEU A 252 11.51 4.03 -25.20
CA LEU A 252 10.60 3.23 -24.41
C LEU A 252 10.05 4.08 -23.28
N ASN A 253 8.82 3.80 -22.89
CA ASN A 253 8.19 4.39 -21.72
C ASN A 253 7.85 3.33 -20.68
N ILE A 254 7.29 3.76 -19.56
CA ILE A 254 6.92 2.87 -18.46
C ILE A 254 5.99 1.73 -18.92
N ASP A 255 5.03 2.01 -19.81
CA ASP A 255 4.11 1.01 -20.36
C ASP A 255 4.83 -0.04 -21.22
N ASP A 256 5.84 0.37 -22.00
CA ASP A 256 6.65 -0.55 -22.80
C ASP A 256 7.47 -1.49 -21.91
N LEU A 257 7.97 -0.99 -20.77
CA LEU A 257 8.68 -1.81 -19.78
C LEU A 257 7.76 -2.87 -19.16
N HIS A 258 6.45 -2.62 -19.07
CA HIS A 258 5.49 -3.60 -18.58
C HIS A 258 5.42 -4.83 -19.47
N MET A 259 5.43 -4.65 -20.80
CA MET A 259 5.41 -5.76 -21.75
C MET A 259 6.66 -6.66 -21.64
N VAL A 260 7.81 -6.10 -21.27
CA VAL A 260 9.04 -6.88 -21.08
C VAL A 260 9.08 -7.55 -19.70
N ALA A 261 8.57 -6.88 -18.65
CA ALA A 261 8.41 -7.46 -17.33
C ALA A 261 7.44 -8.67 -17.32
N GLU A 262 6.48 -8.67 -18.23
CA GLU A 262 5.50 -9.74 -18.42
C GLU A 262 6.12 -11.12 -18.69
N ALA A 263 7.26 -11.19 -19.39
CA ALA A 263 7.97 -12.46 -19.61
C ALA A 263 8.49 -13.09 -18.30
N ASN A 264 8.76 -12.27 -17.26
CA ASN A 264 9.06 -12.75 -15.91
C ASN A 264 7.81 -13.04 -15.08
N ARG A 265 6.63 -12.58 -15.50
CA ARG A 265 5.34 -12.80 -14.81
C ARG A 265 4.99 -14.28 -14.76
N VAL A 266 5.22 -15.04 -15.84
CA VAL A 266 4.92 -16.48 -15.91
C VAL A 266 5.57 -17.28 -14.77
N ARG A 267 6.85 -16.98 -14.43
CA ARG A 267 7.54 -17.63 -13.30
C ARG A 267 6.99 -17.23 -11.94
N ARG A 268 6.32 -16.07 -11.83
CA ARG A 268 5.73 -15.56 -10.58
C ARG A 268 4.28 -15.93 -10.39
N THR A 269 3.52 -16.11 -11.47
CA THR A 269 2.13 -16.60 -11.41
C THR A 269 2.07 -17.94 -10.69
N ALA A 270 3.10 -18.78 -10.82
CA ALA A 270 3.24 -20.02 -10.06
C ALA A 270 3.24 -19.83 -8.53
N TRP A 271 3.63 -18.66 -8.03
CA TRP A 271 3.69 -18.33 -6.60
C TRP A 271 2.50 -17.53 -6.09
N VAL A 272 1.64 -17.03 -6.99
CA VAL A 272 0.40 -16.31 -6.63
C VAL A 272 -0.47 -17.16 -5.71
N PRO A 273 -0.75 -18.46 -5.97
CA PRO A 273 -1.55 -19.29 -5.07
C PRO A 273 -1.00 -19.35 -3.63
N SER A 274 0.32 -19.32 -3.46
CA SER A 274 0.93 -19.30 -2.14
C SER A 274 0.77 -17.97 -1.41
N ALA A 275 0.79 -16.86 -2.15
CA ALA A 275 0.49 -15.55 -1.58
C ALA A 275 -1.00 -15.38 -1.26
N GLU A 276 -1.92 -15.90 -2.10
CA GLU A 276 -3.36 -15.93 -1.81
C GLU A 276 -3.66 -16.63 -0.49
N ARG A 277 -3.04 -17.79 -0.23
CA ARG A 277 -3.21 -18.52 1.03
C ARG A 277 -2.80 -17.69 2.25
N ILE A 278 -1.69 -16.96 2.15
CA ILE A 278 -1.23 -16.04 3.21
C ILE A 278 -2.23 -14.89 3.39
N ILE A 279 -2.78 -14.36 2.29
CA ILE A 279 -3.80 -13.30 2.32
C ILE A 279 -5.06 -13.81 3.03
N GLU A 280 -5.55 -15.01 2.68
CA GLU A 280 -6.72 -15.63 3.31
C GLU A 280 -6.53 -15.81 4.83
N GLU A 281 -5.36 -16.30 5.25
CA GLU A 281 -5.03 -16.45 6.67
C GLU A 281 -5.05 -15.12 7.43
N GLU A 282 -4.43 -14.07 6.86
CA GLU A 282 -4.38 -12.75 7.50
C GLU A 282 -5.74 -12.03 7.44
N LEU A 283 -6.53 -12.23 6.38
CA LEU A 283 -7.90 -11.76 6.30
C LEU A 283 -8.72 -12.37 7.43
N ARG A 284 -8.65 -13.70 7.64
CA ARG A 284 -9.34 -14.37 8.74
C ARG A 284 -8.96 -13.81 10.10
N LYS A 285 -7.66 -13.61 10.38
CA LYS A 285 -7.20 -12.99 11.63
C LYS A 285 -7.70 -11.56 11.80
N THR A 286 -7.78 -10.82 10.70
CA THR A 286 -8.25 -9.43 10.70
C THR A 286 -9.75 -9.35 10.95
N ARG A 287 -10.54 -10.27 10.38
CA ARG A 287 -11.98 -10.39 10.67
C ARG A 287 -12.21 -10.66 12.16
N LEU A 288 -11.54 -11.66 12.73
CA LEU A 288 -11.61 -11.95 14.17
C LEU A 288 -11.25 -10.73 15.04
N ALA A 289 -10.29 -9.90 14.62
CA ALA A 289 -9.93 -8.69 15.34
C ALA A 289 -11.01 -7.59 15.25
N LEU A 290 -11.71 -7.48 14.11
CA LEU A 290 -12.84 -6.57 13.94
C LEU A 290 -14.05 -7.05 14.77
N GLU A 291 -14.34 -8.34 14.73
CA GLU A 291 -15.42 -8.99 15.48
C GLU A 291 -15.23 -8.84 17.00
N ALA A 292 -14.01 -9.07 17.49
CA ALA A 292 -13.65 -8.87 18.89
C ALA A 292 -13.81 -7.42 19.34
N ARG A 293 -13.63 -6.47 18.42
CA ARG A 293 -13.85 -5.05 18.72
C ARG A 293 -15.33 -4.70 18.75
N ASP A 294 -16.09 -5.22 17.79
CA ASP A 294 -17.52 -4.91 17.65
C ASP A 294 -18.35 -5.50 18.80
N SER A 295 -17.93 -6.64 19.36
CA SER A 295 -18.56 -7.27 20.53
C SER A 295 -18.18 -6.63 21.88
N ALA A 296 -17.09 -5.86 21.96
CA ALA A 296 -16.58 -5.32 23.22
C ALA A 296 -17.55 -4.39 23.98
N PRO A 297 -18.28 -3.45 23.33
CA PRO A 297 -19.28 -2.62 24.00
C PRO A 297 -20.42 -3.43 24.62
N THR A 298 -20.96 -4.41 23.88
CA THR A 298 -22.03 -5.28 24.35
C THR A 298 -21.58 -6.18 25.50
N ILE A 299 -20.35 -6.71 25.44
CA ILE A 299 -19.76 -7.46 26.56
C ILE A 299 -19.68 -6.59 27.81
N ARG A 300 -19.23 -5.33 27.69
CA ARG A 300 -19.18 -4.40 28.82
C ARG A 300 -20.58 -4.15 29.39
N ALA A 301 -21.55 -3.80 28.55
CA ALA A 301 -22.92 -3.55 29.00
C ALA A 301 -23.53 -4.78 29.72
N LEU A 302 -23.26 -5.98 29.21
CA LEU A 302 -23.69 -7.23 29.83
C LEU A 302 -23.05 -7.46 31.21
N VAL A 303 -21.74 -7.23 31.34
CA VAL A 303 -21.03 -7.34 32.63
C VAL A 303 -21.63 -6.36 33.63
N ASP A 304 -21.76 -5.08 33.25
CA ASP A 304 -22.31 -4.02 34.12
C ASP A 304 -23.75 -4.36 34.57
N ARG A 305 -24.58 -4.90 33.67
CA ARG A 305 -25.96 -5.32 33.97
C ARG A 305 -26.01 -6.49 34.95
N VAL A 306 -25.22 -7.54 34.73
CA VAL A 306 -25.23 -8.74 35.58
C VAL A 306 -24.65 -8.44 36.96
N GLU A 307 -23.54 -7.69 37.03
CA GLU A 307 -22.95 -7.27 38.31
C GLU A 307 -23.90 -6.35 39.08
N GLY A 308 -24.58 -5.39 38.41
CA GLY A 308 -25.58 -4.53 39.05
C GLY A 308 -26.79 -5.29 39.60
N LEU A 309 -27.27 -6.31 38.89
CA LEU A 309 -28.35 -7.19 39.38
C LEU A 309 -27.89 -8.03 40.58
N ALA A 310 -26.69 -8.62 40.49
CA ALA A 310 -26.11 -9.40 41.58
C ALA A 310 -25.94 -8.56 42.85
N GLU A 311 -25.44 -7.33 42.72
CA GLU A 311 -25.29 -6.38 43.82
C GLU A 311 -26.64 -6.03 44.46
N THR A 312 -27.65 -5.73 43.63
CA THR A 312 -29.00 -5.39 44.10
C THR A 312 -29.63 -6.52 44.92
N VAL A 313 -29.49 -7.76 44.45
CA VAL A 313 -29.98 -8.95 45.15
C VAL A 313 -29.17 -9.18 46.44
N LEU A 314 -27.84 -9.06 46.36
CA LEU A 314 -26.95 -9.25 47.50
C LEU A 314 -27.29 -8.27 48.63
N GLU A 315 -27.38 -6.97 48.35
CA GLU A 315 -27.67 -5.94 49.36
C GLU A 315 -29.04 -6.15 50.03
N ARG A 316 -30.06 -6.57 49.28
CA ARG A 316 -31.38 -6.91 49.82
C ARG A 316 -31.31 -8.02 50.88
N HIS A 317 -30.48 -9.03 50.65
CA HIS A 317 -30.33 -10.15 51.58
C HIS A 317 -29.36 -9.82 52.72
N LEU A 318 -28.29 -9.07 52.45
CA LEU A 318 -27.36 -8.56 53.46
C LEU A 318 -28.04 -7.64 54.47
N ALA A 319 -29.10 -6.91 54.08
CA ALA A 319 -29.89 -6.09 55.00
C ALA A 319 -30.54 -6.89 56.15
N ARG A 320 -30.70 -8.21 55.99
CA ARG A 320 -31.26 -9.13 57.01
C ARG A 320 -30.18 -9.79 57.87
N VAL A 321 -28.90 -9.58 57.56
CA VAL A 321 -27.76 -10.17 58.28
C VAL A 321 -27.14 -9.08 59.16
N PRO A 322 -26.97 -9.32 60.48
CA PRO A 322 -26.33 -8.35 61.37
C PRO A 322 -24.98 -7.86 60.84
N ALA A 323 -24.72 -6.56 60.91
CA ALA A 323 -23.48 -5.97 60.40
C ALA A 323 -22.21 -6.55 61.05
N ALA A 324 -22.31 -7.04 62.30
CA ALA A 324 -21.22 -7.68 63.03
C ALA A 324 -20.87 -9.10 62.52
N ASP A 325 -21.76 -9.77 61.78
CA ASP A 325 -21.50 -11.10 61.22
C ASP A 325 -20.74 -10.99 59.88
N LEU A 326 -19.48 -10.58 59.97
CA LEU A 326 -18.60 -10.37 58.81
C LEU A 326 -18.39 -11.66 58.00
N LYS A 327 -18.42 -12.83 58.66
CA LYS A 327 -18.18 -14.12 58.01
C LYS A 327 -19.32 -14.49 57.06
N THR A 328 -20.57 -14.39 57.52
CA THR A 328 -21.73 -14.69 56.69
C THR A 328 -21.84 -13.68 55.54
N ARG A 329 -21.64 -12.39 55.82
CA ARG A 329 -21.68 -11.33 54.79
C ARG A 329 -20.62 -11.56 53.70
N ALA A 330 -19.38 -11.90 54.08
CA ALA A 330 -18.32 -12.22 53.13
C ALA A 330 -18.64 -13.48 52.31
N SER A 331 -19.18 -14.53 52.94
CA SER A 331 -19.59 -15.75 52.24
C SER A 331 -20.69 -15.49 51.21
N MET A 332 -21.64 -14.61 51.52
CA MET A 332 -22.72 -14.23 50.58
C MET A 332 -22.20 -13.42 49.40
N ARG A 333 -21.22 -12.53 49.64
CA ARG A 333 -20.59 -11.75 48.57
C ARG A 333 -19.81 -12.64 47.61
N ASN A 334 -18.97 -13.54 48.16
CA ASN A 334 -18.24 -14.53 47.36
C ASN A 334 -19.19 -15.42 46.53
N LEU A 335 -20.35 -15.78 47.08
CA LEU A 335 -21.36 -16.55 46.35
C LEU A 335 -21.95 -15.73 45.19
N ALA A 336 -22.33 -14.47 45.43
CA ALA A 336 -22.86 -13.58 44.40
C ALA A 336 -21.85 -13.35 43.27
N ASP A 337 -20.59 -13.05 43.62
CA ASP A 337 -19.51 -12.83 42.66
C ASP A 337 -19.24 -14.09 41.82
N ALA A 338 -19.20 -15.27 42.47
CA ALA A 338 -18.99 -16.54 41.77
C ALA A 338 -20.16 -16.90 40.85
N LEU A 339 -21.40 -16.61 41.24
CA LEU A 339 -22.58 -16.82 40.40
C LEU A 339 -22.57 -15.88 39.18
N ALA A 340 -22.26 -14.60 39.38
CA ALA A 340 -22.14 -13.63 38.30
C ALA A 340 -21.05 -14.03 37.30
N ALA A 341 -19.85 -14.39 37.79
CA ALA A 341 -18.75 -14.83 36.94
C ALA A 341 -19.07 -16.10 36.16
N ASN A 342 -19.69 -17.11 36.80
CA ASN A 342 -20.09 -18.35 36.13
C ASN A 342 -21.18 -18.09 35.08
N PHE A 343 -22.13 -17.20 35.36
CA PHE A 343 -23.18 -16.84 34.42
C PHE A 343 -22.61 -16.12 33.19
N LEU A 344 -21.73 -15.13 33.40
CA LEU A 344 -21.13 -14.32 32.33
C LEU A 344 -20.24 -15.12 31.37
N HIS A 345 -19.66 -16.24 31.82
CA HIS A 345 -18.77 -17.05 31.00
C HIS A 345 -19.39 -17.49 29.66
N GLY A 346 -20.64 -17.99 29.69
CA GLY A 346 -21.33 -18.47 28.48
C GLY A 346 -21.63 -17.36 27.46
N PRO A 347 -22.37 -16.30 27.85
CA PRO A 347 -22.70 -15.18 26.98
C PRO A 347 -21.48 -14.42 26.43
N ILE A 348 -20.45 -14.19 27.26
CA ILE A 348 -19.20 -13.53 26.79
C ILE A 348 -18.51 -14.40 25.73
N ARG A 349 -18.51 -15.72 25.93
CA ARG A 349 -17.96 -16.66 24.94
C ARG A 349 -18.77 -16.62 23.65
N ALA A 350 -20.10 -16.64 23.72
CA ALA A 350 -20.96 -16.55 22.55
C ALA A 350 -20.71 -15.24 21.76
N LEU A 351 -20.63 -14.09 22.42
CA LEU A 351 -20.33 -12.80 21.79
C LEU A 351 -18.95 -12.74 21.11
N ARG A 352 -17.95 -13.45 21.66
CA ARG A 352 -16.58 -13.48 21.11
C ARG A 352 -16.37 -14.49 20.00
N GLU A 353 -17.09 -15.61 20.06
CA GLU A 353 -16.94 -16.75 19.13
C GLU A 353 -18.02 -16.73 18.04
N SER A 354 -18.98 -15.79 18.08
CA SER A 354 -20.05 -15.73 17.09
C SER A 354 -19.52 -15.39 15.69
N PRO A 355 -19.94 -16.13 14.65
CA PRO A 355 -19.66 -15.80 13.26
C PRO A 355 -20.39 -14.54 12.77
N ASP A 356 -21.40 -14.06 13.50
CA ASP A 356 -22.03 -12.76 13.30
C ASP A 356 -22.15 -12.04 14.66
N PRO A 357 -21.09 -11.32 15.08
CA PRO A 357 -21.09 -10.63 16.37
C PRO A 357 -22.11 -9.51 16.45
N THR A 358 -22.54 -8.95 15.32
CA THR A 358 -23.51 -7.85 15.29
C THR A 358 -24.89 -8.39 15.61
N LEU A 359 -25.27 -9.51 14.99
CA LEU A 359 -26.51 -10.21 15.28
C LEU A 359 -26.51 -10.74 16.73
N GLU A 360 -25.42 -11.39 17.16
CA GLU A 360 -25.32 -11.92 18.52
C GLU A 360 -25.40 -10.78 19.56
N ALA A 361 -24.73 -9.65 19.29
CA ALA A 361 -24.84 -8.46 20.13
C ALA A 361 -26.27 -7.93 20.22
N SER A 362 -27.00 -7.89 19.10
CA SER A 362 -28.42 -7.50 19.09
C SER A 362 -29.27 -8.44 19.92
N VAL A 363 -29.07 -9.76 19.79
CA VAL A 363 -29.80 -10.77 20.58
C VAL A 363 -29.50 -10.60 22.07
N MET A 364 -28.25 -10.33 22.44
CA MET A 364 -27.88 -10.10 23.84
C MET A 364 -28.43 -8.79 24.38
N ASN A 365 -28.46 -7.73 23.58
CA ASN A 365 -29.10 -6.47 23.95
C ASN A 365 -30.58 -6.66 24.28
N ASP A 366 -31.31 -7.37 23.42
CA ASP A 366 -32.74 -7.65 23.61
C ASP A 366 -32.98 -8.59 24.81
N ALA A 367 -32.17 -9.65 24.95
CA ALA A 367 -32.34 -10.65 26.00
C ALA A 367 -32.05 -10.12 27.41
N PHE A 368 -31.16 -9.14 27.54
CA PHE A 368 -30.71 -8.60 28.84
C PHE A 368 -31.11 -7.15 29.10
N ASP A 369 -31.89 -6.54 28.20
CA ASP A 369 -32.29 -5.13 28.23
C ASP A 369 -31.06 -4.19 28.36
N LEU A 370 -29.98 -4.45 27.61
CA LEU A 370 -28.70 -3.72 27.78
C LEU A 370 -28.76 -2.24 27.36
N ASP A 371 -29.78 -1.86 26.59
CA ASP A 371 -30.02 -0.49 26.13
C ASP A 371 -30.93 0.33 27.08
N ARG A 372 -31.41 -0.26 28.18
CA ARG A 372 -32.21 0.44 29.20
C ARG A 372 -31.33 0.84 30.38
N GLU A 373 -31.29 2.14 30.68
CA GLU A 373 -30.71 2.62 31.95
C GLU A 373 -31.41 1.94 33.14
N LEU A 374 -30.60 1.43 34.08
CA LEU A 374 -31.06 0.87 35.34
C LEU A 374 -31.86 1.93 36.10
N SER A 375 -33.18 1.73 36.19
CA SER A 375 -34.09 2.59 36.94
C SER A 375 -34.11 2.32 38.45
#